data_AF-A0A8T5T4I3-F1
#
_entry.id   AF-A0A8T5T4I3-F1
#
_cell.length_a   1.000
_cell.length_b   1.000
_cell.length_c   1.000
_cell.angle_alpha   90.00
_cell.angle_beta   90.00
_cell.angle_gamma   90.00
#
_symmetry.space_group_name_H-M   'P 1'
#
loop_
_entity.id
_entity.type
_entity.pdbx_description
1 polymer ?
#
loop_
_entity_poly.entity_id
_entity_poly.type
_entity_poly.pdbx_seq_one_letter_code
_entity_poly.pdbx_strand_id
1 'polypeptide(L)'
;MPGKIIHIVFGEIIGLPLVGIMYYSFSSDFNYFMLALILAASLVCVFIGAILPDLLERPTNPNHRKFLHSWFVFAIAFIASFVMALVIIPLYEHLFFVYPIFGFCLGYFSHLLLDSTTKRSLT
;
A
#
# COMPACT_ATOMS: atom_id res chain seq x y z
N MET A 1 -8.75 -7.11 -17.50
CA MET A 1 -8.81 -7.88 -16.24
C MET A 1 -10.10 -7.52 -15.52
N PRO A 2 -11.08 -8.44 -15.45
CA PRO A 2 -12.14 -8.33 -14.45
C PRO A 2 -11.47 -8.27 -13.08
N GLY A 3 -11.84 -7.31 -12.22
CA GLY A 3 -11.41 -7.32 -10.82
C GLY A 3 -10.43 -6.24 -10.35
N LYS A 4 -9.99 -5.26 -11.15
CA LYS A 4 -9.18 -4.12 -10.63
C LYS A 4 -9.82 -3.45 -9.40
N ILE A 5 -11.14 -3.32 -9.42
CA ILE A 5 -11.95 -2.82 -8.30
C ILE A 5 -11.81 -3.74 -7.07
N ILE A 6 -11.74 -5.06 -7.25
CA ILE A 6 -11.55 -6.02 -6.14
C ILE A 6 -10.17 -5.82 -5.48
N HIS A 7 -9.12 -5.53 -6.26
CA HIS A 7 -7.78 -5.26 -5.71
C HIS A 7 -7.75 -4.01 -4.84
N ILE A 8 -8.43 -2.97 -5.30
CA ILE A 8 -8.57 -1.71 -4.59
C ILE A 8 -9.40 -1.92 -3.32
N VAL A 9 -10.60 -2.50 -3.44
CA VAL A 9 -11.52 -2.73 -2.31
C VAL A 9 -10.90 -3.61 -1.23
N PHE A 10 -10.16 -4.66 -1.61
CA PHE A 10 -9.51 -5.54 -0.63
C PHE A 10 -8.36 -4.83 0.12
N GLY A 11 -7.57 -4.02 -0.60
CA GLY A 11 -6.53 -3.18 0.01
C GLY A 11 -7.10 -2.11 0.93
N GLU A 12 -8.25 -1.53 0.58
CA GLU A 12 -8.94 -0.51 1.39
C GLU A 12 -9.53 -1.07 2.68
N ILE A 13 -10.24 -2.19 2.61
CA ILE A 13 -10.92 -2.81 3.78
C ILE A 13 -9.90 -3.16 4.87
N ILE A 14 -8.74 -3.67 4.49
CA ILE A 14 -7.70 -4.10 5.43
C ILE A 14 -6.79 -2.93 5.79
N GLY A 15 -6.42 -2.11 4.81
CA GLY A 15 -5.37 -1.13 4.93
C GLY A 15 -5.75 0.14 5.70
N LEU A 16 -6.96 0.65 5.50
CA LEU A 16 -7.39 1.89 6.17
C LEU A 16 -7.52 1.72 7.69
N PRO A 17 -8.12 0.63 8.23
CA PRO A 17 -8.14 0.39 9.67
C PRO A 17 -6.73 0.26 10.26
N LEU A 18 -5.82 -0.44 9.56
CA LEU A 18 -4.43 -0.60 10.00
C LEU A 18 -3.71 0.74 10.12
N VAL A 19 -3.85 1.61 9.13
CA VAL A 19 -3.29 2.97 9.20
C VAL A 19 -3.87 3.76 10.37
N GLY A 20 -5.18 3.69 10.60
CA GLY A 20 -5.83 4.35 11.73
C GLY A 20 -5.32 3.84 13.08
N ILE A 21 -5.16 2.52 13.23
CA ILE A 21 -4.58 1.89 14.43
C ILE A 21 -3.14 2.35 14.64
N MET A 22 -2.34 2.43 13.58
CA MET A 22 -0.96 2.91 13.67
C MET A 22 -0.90 4.36 14.12
N TYR A 23 -1.72 5.24 13.54
CA TYR A 23 -1.75 6.64 13.96
C TYR A 23 -2.18 6.76 15.43
N TYR A 24 -3.22 6.02 15.83
CA TYR A 24 -3.67 5.98 17.22
C TYR A 24 -2.59 5.45 18.19
N SER A 25 -1.83 4.44 17.79
CA SER A 25 -0.84 3.79 18.66
C SER A 25 0.49 4.54 18.78
N PHE A 26 0.86 5.32 17.76
CA PHE A 26 2.18 5.95 17.67
C PHE A 26 2.17 7.48 17.75
N SER A 27 1.00 8.13 17.70
CA SER A 27 0.91 9.59 17.82
C SER A 27 0.78 10.01 19.28
N SER A 28 1.71 10.84 19.76
CA SER A 28 1.64 11.51 21.06
C SER A 28 0.49 12.53 21.13
N ASP A 29 0.22 13.22 20.02
CA ASP A 29 -0.82 14.23 19.87
C ASP A 29 -1.94 13.80 18.92
N PHE A 30 -2.69 12.77 19.31
CA PHE A 30 -3.80 12.26 18.50
C PHE A 30 -4.86 13.35 18.22
N ASN A 31 -5.20 13.54 16.94
CA ASN A 31 -6.21 14.49 16.51
C ASN A 31 -7.10 13.90 15.39
N TYR A 32 -8.42 13.99 15.54
CA TYR A 32 -9.38 13.47 14.56
C TYR A 32 -9.29 14.12 13.17
N PHE A 33 -8.98 15.43 13.10
CA PHE A 33 -8.74 16.11 11.82
C PHE A 33 -7.51 15.55 11.12
N MET A 34 -6.43 15.34 11.88
CA MET A 34 -5.20 14.74 11.34
C MET A 34 -5.42 13.28 10.93
N LEU A 35 -6.17 12.50 11.73
CA LEU A 35 -6.57 11.14 11.37
C LEU A 35 -7.35 11.14 10.04
N ALA A 36 -8.32 12.05 9.87
CA ALA A 36 -9.10 12.15 8.64
C ALA A 36 -8.21 12.45 7.42
N LEU A 37 -7.25 13.38 7.56
CA LEU A 37 -6.26 13.68 6.51
C LEU A 37 -5.38 12.49 6.19
N ILE A 38 -4.88 11.79 7.21
CA ILE A 38 -4.05 10.58 7.05
C ILE A 38 -4.83 9.49 6.34
N LEU A 39 -6.08 9.22 6.75
CA LEU A 39 -6.92 8.21 6.11
C LEU A 39 -7.23 8.57 4.66
N ALA A 40 -7.53 9.84 4.37
CA ALA A 40 -7.78 10.31 3.00
C ALA A 40 -6.52 10.18 2.12
N ALA A 41 -5.35 10.56 2.64
CA ALA A 41 -4.08 10.39 1.93
C ALA A 41 -3.72 8.91 1.73
N SER A 42 -3.94 8.07 2.75
CA SER A 42 -3.73 6.63 2.66
C SER A 42 -4.66 5.97 1.66
N LEU A 43 -5.92 6.41 1.53
CA LEU A 43 -6.84 5.93 0.50
C LEU A 43 -6.27 6.16 -0.91
N VAL A 44 -5.78 7.37 -1.17
CA VAL A 44 -5.12 7.70 -2.45
C VAL A 44 -3.89 6.82 -2.67
N CYS A 45 -3.06 6.64 -1.64
CA CYS A 45 -1.87 5.82 -1.72
C CYS A 45 -2.18 4.33 -1.94
N VAL A 46 -3.22 3.77 -1.29
CA VAL A 46 -3.70 2.39 -1.53
C VAL A 46 -4.08 2.23 -2.99
N PHE A 47 -4.85 3.17 -3.53
CA PHE A 47 -5.24 3.14 -4.94
C PHE A 47 -4.03 3.13 -5.86
N ILE A 48 -3.06 4.02 -5.62
CA ILE A 48 -1.81 4.09 -6.38
C ILE A 48 -1.04 2.77 -6.27
N GLY A 49 -0.85 2.23 -5.06
CA GLY A 49 -0.13 0.98 -4.83
C GLY A 49 -0.78 -0.22 -5.53
N ALA A 50 -2.11 -0.23 -5.62
CA ALA A 50 -2.85 -1.29 -6.30
C ALA A 50 -2.71 -1.22 -7.83
N ILE A 51 -2.57 -0.03 -8.43
CA ILE A 51 -2.52 0.10 -9.90
C ILE A 51 -1.12 0.24 -10.47
N LEU A 52 -0.14 0.66 -9.65
CA LEU A 52 1.20 1.02 -10.11
C LEU A 52 1.94 -0.15 -10.80
N PRO A 53 1.90 -1.40 -10.28
CA PRO A 53 2.55 -2.52 -10.95
C PRO A 53 2.05 -2.73 -12.38
N ASP A 54 0.73 -2.66 -12.60
CA ASP A 54 0.11 -2.79 -13.92
C ASP A 54 0.39 -1.59 -14.84
N LEU A 55 0.54 -0.40 -14.27
CA LEU A 55 0.83 0.80 -15.05
C LEU A 55 2.25 0.76 -15.64
N LEU A 56 3.21 0.31 -14.82
CA LEU A 56 4.62 0.25 -15.15
C LEU A 56 5.00 -1.05 -15.90
N GLU A 57 4.45 -2.19 -15.49
CA GLU A 57 4.56 -3.47 -16.20
C GLU A 57 3.24 -3.81 -16.88
N ARG A 58 2.95 -3.10 -17.98
CA ARG A 58 1.69 -3.28 -18.72
C ARG A 58 1.43 -4.75 -19.08
N PRO A 59 0.18 -5.24 -18.99
CA PRO A 59 -0.19 -6.61 -19.37
C PRO A 59 0.16 -7.01 -20.81
N THR A 60 0.35 -6.04 -21.70
CA THR A 60 0.75 -6.26 -23.10
C THR A 60 2.25 -6.52 -23.29
N ASN A 61 3.06 -6.37 -22.23
CA ASN A 61 4.50 -6.62 -22.27
C ASN A 61 4.79 -8.10 -21.96
N PRO A 62 5.64 -8.81 -22.74
CA PRO A 62 6.05 -10.18 -22.41
C PRO A 62 6.76 -10.31 -21.05
N ASN A 63 7.26 -9.20 -20.51
CA ASN A 63 7.85 -9.11 -19.18
C ASN A 63 6.83 -8.77 -18.08
N HIS A 64 5.53 -8.73 -18.36
CA HIS A 64 4.51 -8.58 -17.34
C HIS A 64 4.62 -9.71 -16.29
N ARG A 65 4.39 -9.33 -15.02
CA ARG A 65 4.53 -10.17 -13.83
C ARG A 65 5.97 -10.57 -13.45
N LYS A 66 6.95 -9.71 -13.69
CA LYS A 66 8.36 -10.01 -13.36
C LYS A 66 8.86 -9.23 -12.15
N PHE A 67 9.25 -7.98 -12.33
CA PHE A 67 9.93 -7.21 -11.30
C PHE A 67 8.92 -6.60 -10.33
N LEU A 68 7.97 -5.81 -10.82
CA LEU A 68 6.94 -5.17 -9.99
C LEU A 68 5.85 -6.11 -9.51
N HIS A 69 5.83 -7.35 -9.97
CA HIS A 69 4.97 -8.40 -9.42
C HIS A 69 5.73 -9.38 -8.53
N SER A 70 6.96 -9.05 -8.13
CA SER A 70 7.77 -9.87 -7.24
C SER A 70 7.48 -9.55 -5.78
N TRP A 71 7.21 -10.60 -5.00
CA TRP A 71 7.12 -10.53 -3.54
C TRP A 71 8.38 -9.97 -2.88
N PHE A 72 9.55 -10.14 -3.52
CA PHE A 72 10.81 -9.58 -3.02
C PHE A 72 10.82 -8.05 -3.09
N VAL A 73 10.34 -7.47 -4.19
CA VAL A 73 10.27 -6.00 -4.35
C VAL A 73 9.28 -5.42 -3.34
N PHE A 74 8.13 -6.08 -3.16
CA PHE A 74 7.19 -5.71 -2.11
C PHE A 74 7.81 -5.80 -0.71
N ALA A 75 8.52 -6.87 -0.38
CA ALA A 75 9.14 -7.04 0.94
C ALA A 75 10.14 -5.92 1.24
N ILE A 76 10.96 -5.50 0.27
CA ILE A 76 11.88 -4.36 0.44
C ILE A 76 11.10 -3.08 0.74
N ALA A 77 10.07 -2.77 -0.06
CA ALA A 77 9.27 -1.56 0.11
C ALA A 77 8.54 -1.56 1.48
N PHE A 78 8.00 -2.71 1.88
CA PHE A 78 7.32 -2.87 3.16
C PHE A 78 8.29 -2.72 4.34
N ILE A 79 9.45 -3.38 4.31
CA ILE A 79 10.46 -3.27 5.37
C ILE A 79 10.97 -1.83 5.48
N ALA A 80 11.25 -1.16 4.36
CA ALA A 80 11.68 0.24 4.37
C ALA A 80 10.62 1.13 5.05
N SER A 81 9.35 0.95 4.69
CA SER A 81 8.23 1.68 5.30
C SER A 81 8.10 1.37 6.79
N PHE A 82 8.30 0.10 7.18
CA PHE A 82 8.26 -0.35 8.56
C PHE A 82 9.38 0.21 9.42
N VAL A 83 10.61 0.23 8.91
CA VAL A 83 11.74 0.87 9.57
C VAL A 83 11.50 2.37 9.72
N MET A 84 10.97 3.04 8.68
CA MET A 84 10.59 4.45 8.77
C MET A 84 9.55 4.69 9.88
N ALA A 85 8.54 3.84 10.01
CA ALA A 85 7.55 3.98 11.08
C ALA A 85 8.10 3.70 12.48
N LEU A 86 8.89 2.65 12.67
CA LEU A 86 9.39 2.28 14.00
C LEU A 86 10.52 3.16 14.50
N VAL A 87 11.40 3.61 13.61
CA VAL A 87 12.63 4.31 14.00
C VAL A 87 12.46 5.82 13.83
N ILE A 88 11.85 6.27 12.74
CA ILE A 88 11.90 7.69 12.36
C ILE A 88 10.69 8.47 12.92
N ILE A 89 9.47 7.90 12.92
CA ILE A 89 8.30 8.60 13.50
C ILE A 89 8.51 8.98 14.98
N PRO A 90 9.01 8.09 15.87
CA PRO A 90 9.21 8.47 17.27
C PRO A 90 10.30 9.52 17.47
N LEU A 91 11.23 9.67 16.51
CA LEU A 91 12.29 10.68 16.55
C LEU A 91 11.85 12.02 15.95
N TYR A 92 10.80 12.02 15.12
CA TYR A 92 10.34 13.19 14.39
C TYR A 92 8.81 13.18 14.31
N GLU A 93 8.18 13.76 15.32
CA GLU A 93 6.72 13.78 15.52
C GLU A 93 5.93 14.40 14.33
N HIS A 94 6.60 15.10 13.42
CA HIS A 94 5.98 15.76 12.27
C HIS A 94 5.94 14.92 10.98
N LEU A 95 6.49 13.71 10.97
CA LEU A 95 6.56 12.88 9.74
C LEU A 95 5.28 12.09 9.48
N PHE A 96 4.13 12.77 9.49
CA PHE A 96 2.82 12.17 9.24
C PHE A 96 2.68 11.56 7.84
N PHE A 97 3.57 11.89 6.89
CA PHE A 97 3.57 11.31 5.55
C PHE A 97 3.96 9.83 5.52
N VAL A 98 4.51 9.28 6.61
CA VAL A 98 4.86 7.85 6.68
C VAL A 98 3.60 6.97 6.69
N TYR A 99 2.48 7.44 7.26
CA TYR A 99 1.23 6.67 7.29
C TYR A 99 0.61 6.43 5.90
N PRO A 100 0.56 7.41 4.98
CA PRO A 100 0.20 7.18 3.58
C PRO A 100 1.07 6.17 2.84
N ILE A 101 2.38 6.12 3.13
CA ILE A 101 3.29 5.14 2.51
C ILE A 101 2.89 3.71 2.89
N PHE A 102 2.42 3.48 4.12
CA PHE A 102 1.82 2.19 4.49
C PHE A 102 0.57 1.87 3.68
N GLY A 103 -0.29 2.86 3.44
CA GLY A 103 -1.43 2.71 2.52
C GLY A 103 -0.98 2.22 1.14
N PHE A 104 0.08 2.81 0.59
CA PHE A 104 0.66 2.34 -0.67
C PHE A 104 1.12 0.88 -0.61
N CYS A 105 1.85 0.49 0.44
CA CYS A 105 2.27 -0.91 0.62
C CYS A 105 1.07 -1.86 0.72
N LEU A 106 -0.02 -1.46 1.37
CA LEU A 106 -1.23 -2.28 1.50
C LEU A 106 -1.95 -2.47 0.16
N GLY A 107 -2.05 -1.42 -0.64
CA GLY A 107 -2.56 -1.54 -2.02
C GLY A 107 -1.68 -2.41 -2.90
N TYR A 108 -0.35 -2.30 -2.76
CA TYR A 108 0.57 -3.16 -3.49
C TYR A 108 0.48 -4.62 -3.03
N PHE A 109 0.36 -4.86 -1.73
CA PHE A 109 0.13 -6.19 -1.18
C PHE A 109 -1.16 -6.82 -1.72
N SER A 110 -2.27 -6.09 -1.72
CA SER A 110 -3.53 -6.60 -2.25
C SER A 110 -3.45 -6.90 -3.75
N HIS A 111 -2.71 -6.08 -4.51
CA HIS A 111 -2.41 -6.35 -5.92
C HIS A 111 -1.72 -7.71 -6.08
N LEU A 112 -0.58 -7.92 -5.41
CA LEU A 112 0.19 -9.16 -5.50
C LEU A 112 -0.59 -10.38 -5.02
N LEU A 113 -1.31 -10.25 -3.90
CA LEU A 113 -2.08 -11.33 -3.32
C LEU A 113 -3.13 -11.85 -4.29
N LEU A 114 -3.93 -10.96 -4.86
CA LEU A 114 -4.98 -11.35 -5.80
C LEU A 114 -4.39 -11.81 -7.13
N ASP A 115 -3.31 -11.18 -7.62
CA ASP A 115 -2.64 -11.60 -8.84
C ASP A 115 -2.05 -13.02 -8.69
N SER A 116 -1.60 -13.40 -7.49
CA SER A 116 -1.15 -14.76 -7.16
C SER A 116 -2.28 -15.81 -7.18
N THR A 117 -3.53 -15.38 -6.96
CA THR A 117 -4.72 -16.25 -7.01
C THR A 117 -5.38 -16.32 -8.40
N THR A 118 -4.96 -15.48 -9.34
CA THR A 118 -5.48 -15.50 -10.71
C THR A 118 -4.56 -16.28 -11.63
N LYS A 119 -5.11 -17.26 -12.36
CA LYS A 119 -4.35 -17.98 -13.39
C LYS A 119 -3.82 -17.00 -14.42
N ARG A 120 -2.56 -17.18 -14.83
CA ARG A 120 -1.95 -16.41 -15.93
C ARG A 120 -2.76 -16.66 -17.20
N SER A 121 -3.53 -15.67 -17.62
CA SER A 121 -4.15 -15.66 -18.95
C SER A 121 -3.01 -15.47 -19.95
N LEU A 122 -2.56 -16.58 -20.55
CA LEU A 122 -1.74 -16.54 -21.75
C LEU A 122 -2.66 -16.06 -22.89
N THR A 123 -2.53 -14.81 -23.30
CA THR A 123 -2.83 -14.46 -24.70
C THR A 123 -1.69 -14.92 -25.57
#